data_AF-A0AAJ6QUS8-F1
#
_entry.id   AF-A0AAJ6QUS8-F1
#
_cell.length_a   1.000
_cell.length_b   1.000
_cell.length_c   1.000
_cell.angle_alpha   90.00
_cell.angle_beta   90.00
_cell.angle_gamma   90.00
#
_symmetry.space_group_name_H-M   'P 1'
#
loop_
_entity.id
_entity.type
_entity.pdbx_description
1 polymer ?
#
loop_
_entity_poly.entity_id
_entity_poly.type
_entity_poly.pdbx_seq_one_letter_code
_entity_poly.pdbx_strand_id
1 'polypeptide(L)'
;MAQHLRQLQDQFDDYLPSEDLTDDTWVENPFYVDIHRMPDKLSASEKESLIEVSCDNLLRSIHHQKGTSAMWTAAAVPYESLAMKALKKLVPFATSYLCESTFSHMVFVKTKERSRQTDENLEAQLRIQVSRIEPRFEELIEDVQQQRSH
;
A
#
# COMPACT_ATOMS: atom_id res chain seq x y z
N MET A 1 5.83 5.94 30.66
CA MET A 1 4.82 5.39 29.73
C MET A 1 4.14 6.49 28.91
N ALA A 2 3.55 7.52 29.52
CA ALA A 2 2.91 8.64 28.80
C ALA A 2 3.85 9.44 27.87
N GLN A 3 5.11 9.64 28.26
CA GLN A 3 6.09 10.39 27.47
C GLN A 3 6.52 9.65 26.19
N HIS A 4 6.62 8.31 26.27
CA HIS A 4 6.95 7.47 25.11
C HIS A 4 5.80 7.42 24.09
N LEU A 5 4.55 7.36 24.57
CA LEU A 5 3.37 7.41 23.69
C LEU A 5 3.25 8.76 22.97
N ARG A 6 3.60 9.87 23.63
CA ARG A 6 3.62 11.20 22.99
C ARG A 6 4.70 11.31 21.91
N GLN A 7 5.91 10.82 22.18
CA GLN A 7 6.96 10.77 21.16
C GLN A 7 6.57 9.90 19.96
N LEU A 8 5.92 8.76 20.21
CA LEU A 8 5.43 7.90 19.15
C LEU A 8 4.34 8.60 18.32
N GLN A 9 3.45 9.36 18.97
CA GLN A 9 2.43 10.16 18.30
C GLN A 9 3.06 11.26 17.43
N ASP A 10 4.03 12.03 17.96
CA ASP A 10 4.72 13.07 17.19
C ASP A 10 5.42 12.48 15.95
N GLN A 11 6.03 11.29 16.08
CA GLN A 11 6.61 10.59 14.93
C GLN A 11 5.54 10.15 13.92
N PHE A 12 4.38 9.67 14.39
CA PHE A 12 3.29 9.33 13.49
C PHE A 12 2.76 10.54 12.74
N ASP A 13 2.65 11.71 13.37
CA ASP A 13 2.21 12.94 12.70
C ASP A 13 3.21 13.41 11.61
N ASP A 14 4.51 13.14 11.78
CA ASP A 14 5.53 13.42 10.76
C ASP A 14 5.38 12.51 9.52
N TYR A 15 4.98 11.25 9.70
CA TYR A 15 4.86 10.26 8.61
C TYR A 15 3.44 10.13 8.04
N LEU A 16 2.43 10.42 8.86
CA LEU A 16 1.00 10.35 8.59
C LEU A 16 0.41 11.68 9.06
N PRO A 17 0.47 12.75 8.23
CA PRO A 17 -0.13 14.01 8.60
C PRO A 17 -1.58 13.78 9.02
N SER A 18 -1.98 14.37 10.15
CA SER A 18 -3.33 14.28 10.67
C SER A 18 -4.31 14.96 9.72
N GLU A 19 -4.78 14.20 8.73
CA GLU A 19 -5.85 14.64 7.85
C GLU A 19 -7.20 14.38 8.52
N ASP A 20 -8.10 15.36 8.39
CA ASP A 20 -9.51 15.15 8.72
C ASP A 20 -10.12 14.19 7.69
N LEU A 21 -10.21 12.92 8.08
CA LEU A 21 -10.78 11.82 7.31
C LEU A 21 -12.32 11.75 7.43
N THR A 22 -12.97 12.65 8.17
CA THR A 22 -14.43 12.59 8.34
C THR A 22 -15.19 12.78 7.02
N ASP A 23 -14.57 13.45 6.04
CA ASP A 23 -15.10 13.67 4.69
C ASP A 23 -14.78 12.52 3.70
N ASP A 24 -14.08 11.47 4.16
CA ASP A 24 -13.52 10.41 3.31
C ASP A 24 -14.26 9.07 3.39
N THR A 25 -15.46 9.07 3.96
CA THR A 25 -16.35 7.90 4.03
C THR A 25 -16.61 7.25 2.66
N TRP A 26 -16.62 8.06 1.59
CA TRP A 26 -16.75 7.58 0.21
C TRP A 26 -15.58 6.69 -0.22
N VAL A 27 -14.39 6.83 0.37
CA VAL A 27 -13.22 6.00 0.07
C VAL A 27 -13.42 4.59 0.63
N GLU A 28 -13.98 4.46 1.83
CA GLU A 28 -14.25 3.15 2.44
C GLU A 28 -15.42 2.45 1.74
N ASN A 29 -16.48 3.21 1.43
CA ASN A 29 -17.70 2.70 0.85
C ASN A 29 -18.36 3.72 -0.11
N PRO A 30 -18.01 3.69 -1.41
CA PRO A 30 -18.57 4.63 -2.39
C PRO A 30 -20.01 4.29 -2.80
N PHE A 31 -20.62 3.26 -2.21
CA PHE A 31 -21.94 2.77 -2.58
C PHE A 31 -23.09 3.31 -1.73
N TYR A 32 -22.78 4.07 -0.68
CA TYR A 32 -23.73 4.71 0.23
C TYR A 32 -23.44 6.21 0.31
N VAL A 33 -23.44 6.85 -0.85
CA VAL A 33 -23.14 8.28 -0.97
C VAL A 33 -24.43 9.09 -0.77
N ASP A 34 -24.38 10.06 0.13
CA ASP A 34 -25.44 11.06 0.28
C ASP A 34 -25.20 12.21 -0.71
N ILE A 35 -26.12 12.35 -1.67
CA ILE A 35 -26.04 13.37 -2.73
C ILE A 35 -26.06 14.79 -2.13
N HIS A 36 -26.68 14.98 -0.97
CA HIS A 36 -26.75 16.28 -0.31
C HIS A 36 -25.51 16.58 0.55
N ARG A 37 -24.66 15.59 0.78
CA ARG A 37 -23.49 15.69 1.63
C ARG A 37 -22.25 15.12 0.93
N MET A 38 -22.03 15.60 -0.29
CA MET A 38 -20.86 15.24 -1.10
C MET A 38 -19.59 15.92 -0.58
N PRO A 39 -18.42 15.27 -0.70
CA PRO A 39 -17.15 15.83 -0.22
C PRO A 39 -16.78 17.12 -0.94
N ASP A 40 -16.46 18.18 -0.20
CA ASP A 40 -16.11 19.48 -0.78
C ASP A 40 -14.76 19.46 -1.50
N LYS A 41 -13.89 18.52 -1.12
CA LYS A 41 -12.56 18.31 -1.71
C LYS A 41 -12.62 17.67 -3.12
N LEU A 42 -13.79 17.23 -3.57
CA LEU A 42 -14.01 16.68 -4.91
C LEU A 42 -14.48 17.76 -5.89
N SER A 43 -13.96 17.73 -7.11
CA SER A 43 -14.45 18.56 -8.21
C SER A 43 -15.86 18.13 -8.64
N ALA A 44 -16.53 18.93 -9.46
CA ALA A 44 -17.85 18.56 -10.01
C ALA A 44 -17.81 17.23 -10.78
N SER A 45 -16.79 17.04 -11.64
CA SER A 45 -16.64 15.80 -12.41
C SER A 45 -16.35 14.58 -11.54
N GLU A 46 -15.63 14.75 -10.43
CA GLU A 46 -15.36 13.67 -9.48
C GLU A 46 -16.60 13.32 -8.64
N LYS A 47 -17.44 14.30 -8.31
CA LYS A 47 -18.74 14.07 -7.67
C LYS A 47 -19.67 13.28 -8.60
N GLU A 48 -19.71 13.62 -9.89
CA GLU A 48 -20.45 12.86 -10.91
C GLU A 48 -19.91 11.42 -11.03
N SER A 49 -18.59 11.26 -11.14
CA SER A 49 -17.95 9.94 -11.17
C SER A 49 -18.29 9.11 -9.93
N LEU A 50 -18.37 9.73 -8.75
CA LEU A 50 -18.72 9.05 -7.51
C LEU A 50 -20.16 8.55 -7.52
N ILE A 51 -21.08 9.31 -8.12
CA ILE A 51 -22.47 8.87 -8.32
C ILE A 51 -22.49 7.65 -9.26
N GLU A 52 -21.76 7.70 -10.38
CA GLU A 52 -21.68 6.58 -11.32
C GLU A 52 -21.10 5.31 -10.66
N VAL A 53 -20.01 5.45 -9.90
CA VAL A 53 -19.42 4.35 -9.11
C VAL A 53 -20.44 3.77 -8.13
N SER A 54 -21.25 4.60 -7.48
CA SER A 54 -22.26 4.13 -6.51
C SER A 54 -23.32 3.20 -7.14
N CYS A 55 -23.57 3.38 -8.44
CA CYS A 55 -24.51 2.59 -9.24
C CYS A 55 -23.86 1.41 -9.97
N ASP A 56 -22.55 1.27 -9.93
CA ASP A 56 -21.82 0.21 -10.64
C ASP A 56 -21.86 -1.11 -9.84
N ASN A 57 -22.65 -2.06 -10.34
CA ASN A 57 -22.79 -3.39 -9.73
C ASN A 57 -21.54 -4.25 -9.85
N LEU A 58 -20.71 -4.05 -10.89
CA LEU A 58 -19.46 -4.78 -11.05
C LEU A 58 -18.45 -4.33 -9.98
N LEU A 59 -18.30 -3.00 -9.81
CA LEU A 59 -17.45 -2.45 -8.75
C LEU A 59 -17.96 -2.87 -7.37
N ARG A 60 -19.28 -2.87 -7.14
CA ARG A 60 -19.89 -3.37 -5.89
C ARG A 60 -19.57 -4.83 -5.63
N SER A 61 -19.63 -5.67 -6.66
CA SER A 61 -19.27 -7.08 -6.56
C SER A 61 -17.78 -7.26 -6.25
N ILE A 62 -16.90 -6.48 -6.88
CA ILE A 62 -15.45 -6.52 -6.62
C ILE A 62 -15.16 -6.09 -5.18
N HIS A 63 -15.80 -5.01 -4.70
CA HIS A 63 -15.67 -4.55 -3.32
C HIS A 63 -16.05 -5.65 -2.32
N HIS A 64 -17.17 -6.34 -2.54
CA HIS A 64 -17.60 -7.40 -1.63
C HIS A 64 -16.68 -8.62 -1.64
N GLN A 65 -16.12 -8.99 -2.81
CA GLN A 65 -15.30 -10.19 -2.96
C GLN A 65 -13.82 -9.97 -2.62
N LYS A 66 -13.26 -8.80 -2.96
CA LYS A 66 -11.82 -8.51 -2.94
C LYS A 66 -11.46 -7.29 -2.08
N GLY A 67 -12.46 -6.55 -1.60
CA GLY A 67 -12.28 -5.38 -0.73
C GLY A 67 -12.09 -4.06 -1.46
N THR A 68 -12.00 -2.99 -0.66
CA THR A 68 -11.97 -1.59 -1.10
C THR A 68 -10.79 -1.25 -1.99
N SER A 69 -9.58 -1.72 -1.65
CA SER A 69 -8.37 -1.44 -2.45
C SER A 69 -8.50 -2.01 -3.87
N ALA A 70 -8.91 -3.27 -4.01
CA ALA A 70 -9.09 -3.92 -5.31
C ALA A 70 -10.16 -3.25 -6.16
N MET A 71 -11.26 -2.79 -5.54
CA MET A 71 -12.30 -2.03 -6.21
C MET A 71 -11.76 -0.70 -6.75
N TRP A 72 -11.04 0.09 -5.95
CA TRP A 72 -10.47 1.36 -6.44
C TRP A 72 -9.40 1.15 -7.51
N THR A 73 -8.64 0.06 -7.46
CA THR A 73 -7.74 -0.33 -8.55
C THR A 73 -8.52 -0.63 -9.84
N ALA A 74 -9.66 -1.32 -9.76
CA ALA A 74 -10.51 -1.58 -10.93
C ALA A 74 -11.17 -0.29 -11.46
N ALA A 75 -11.61 0.60 -10.55
CA ALA A 75 -12.20 1.89 -10.87
C ALA A 75 -11.20 2.89 -11.48
N ALA A 76 -9.88 2.65 -11.36
CA ALA A 76 -8.87 3.54 -11.94
C ALA A 76 -8.91 3.60 -13.47
N VAL A 77 -9.46 2.58 -14.15
CA VAL A 77 -9.62 2.58 -15.61
C VAL A 77 -10.76 3.52 -16.05
N PRO A 78 -12.01 3.37 -15.55
CA PRO A 78 -13.11 4.26 -15.93
C PRO A 78 -13.12 5.62 -15.20
N TYR A 79 -12.58 5.71 -13.98
CA TYR A 79 -12.73 6.87 -13.07
C TYR A 79 -11.39 7.32 -12.48
N GLU A 80 -10.37 7.50 -13.33
CA GLU A 80 -8.97 7.71 -12.94
C GLU A 80 -8.79 8.80 -11.84
N SER A 81 -9.35 10.00 -12.04
CA SER A 81 -9.17 11.12 -11.09
C SER A 81 -9.68 10.79 -9.69
N LEU A 82 -10.90 10.24 -9.62
CA LEU A 82 -11.54 9.87 -8.36
C LEU A 82 -10.81 8.69 -7.69
N ALA A 83 -10.50 7.66 -8.47
CA ALA A 83 -9.82 6.47 -8.00
C ALA A 83 -8.40 6.77 -7.48
N MET A 84 -7.66 7.67 -8.13
CA MET A 84 -6.35 8.09 -7.65
C MET A 84 -6.42 8.80 -6.31
N LYS A 85 -7.45 9.61 -6.06
CA LYS A 85 -7.67 10.25 -4.74
C LYS A 85 -7.95 9.21 -3.65
N ALA A 86 -8.77 8.21 -3.94
CA ALA A 86 -9.04 7.11 -3.02
C ALA A 86 -7.77 6.29 -2.74
N LEU A 87 -7.03 5.88 -3.78
CA LEU A 87 -5.82 5.08 -3.64
C LEU A 87 -4.72 5.82 -2.87
N LYS A 88 -4.57 7.14 -3.05
CA LYS A 88 -3.63 7.96 -2.26
C LYS A 88 -3.89 7.90 -0.76
N LYS A 89 -5.13 7.64 -0.33
CA LYS A 89 -5.49 7.48 1.08
C LYS A 89 -5.31 6.04 1.58
N LEU A 90 -5.45 5.06 0.68
CA LEU A 90 -5.33 3.64 1.02
C LEU A 90 -3.87 3.12 1.00
N VAL A 91 -3.02 3.68 0.14
CA VAL A 91 -1.63 3.22 -0.08
C VAL A 91 -0.64 3.56 1.05
N PRO A 92 -0.70 4.71 1.75
CA PRO A 92 0.30 5.09 2.76
C PRO A 92 0.50 4.02 3.83
N PHE A 93 -0.58 3.34 4.24
CA PHE A 93 -0.50 2.24 5.21
C PHE A 93 0.34 1.06 4.72
N ALA A 94 0.23 0.70 3.44
CA ALA A 94 1.02 -0.39 2.86
C ALA A 94 2.48 0.02 2.65
N THR A 95 2.74 1.24 2.18
CA THR A 95 4.09 1.70 1.88
C THR A 95 4.90 2.00 3.12
N SER A 96 4.31 2.60 4.17
CA SER A 96 5.00 2.85 5.43
C SER A 96 5.32 1.55 6.15
N TYR A 97 4.40 0.58 6.18
CA TYR A 97 4.69 -0.75 6.74
C TYR A 97 5.84 -1.45 6.01
N LEU A 98 5.80 -1.46 4.67
CA LEU A 98 6.87 -2.06 3.87
C LEU A 98 8.20 -1.32 4.09
N CYS A 99 8.19 0.00 4.17
CA CYS A 99 9.37 0.82 4.44
C CYS A 99 9.99 0.46 5.80
N GLU A 100 9.19 0.47 6.87
CA GLU A 100 9.63 0.13 8.23
C GLU A 100 10.12 -1.33 8.34
N SER A 101 9.43 -2.26 7.69
CA SER A 101 9.85 -3.66 7.61
C SER A 101 11.20 -3.80 6.88
N THR A 102 11.36 -3.08 5.76
CA THR A 102 12.60 -3.04 4.98
C THR A 102 13.74 -2.48 5.82
N PHE A 103 13.54 -1.36 6.53
CA PHE A 103 14.54 -0.77 7.39
C PHE A 103 14.91 -1.67 8.57
N SER A 104 13.93 -2.25 9.24
CA SER A 104 14.15 -3.22 10.32
C SER A 104 15.00 -4.40 9.86
N HIS A 105 14.71 -4.91 8.65
CA HIS A 105 15.50 -5.99 8.07
C HIS A 105 16.90 -5.54 7.66
N MET A 106 17.04 -4.35 7.08
CA MET A 106 18.34 -3.78 6.73
C MET A 106 19.25 -3.70 7.96
N VAL A 107 18.72 -3.25 9.10
CA VAL A 107 19.46 -3.19 10.37
C VAL A 107 19.89 -4.60 10.79
N PHE A 108 18.97 -5.57 10.80
CA PHE A 108 19.27 -6.96 11.15
C PHE A 108 20.40 -7.56 10.28
N VAL A 109 20.28 -7.38 8.97
CA VAL A 109 21.21 -7.89 7.97
C VAL A 109 22.60 -7.24 8.12
N LYS A 110 22.66 -5.91 8.28
CA LYS A 110 23.91 -5.16 8.51
C LYS A 110 24.60 -5.52 9.82
N THR A 111 23.83 -5.81 10.88
CA THR A 111 24.40 -6.22 12.17
C THR A 111 25.04 -7.62 12.09
N LYS A 112 24.48 -8.52 11.28
CA LYS A 112 24.94 -9.91 11.17
C LYS A 112 26.11 -10.10 10.19
N GLU A 113 26.09 -9.43 9.03
CA GLU A 113 27.02 -9.68 7.92
C GLU A 113 27.92 -8.47 7.61
N ARG A 114 28.24 -7.65 8.62
CA ARG A 114 28.92 -6.34 8.49
C ARG A 114 30.22 -6.35 7.67
N SER A 115 30.92 -7.48 7.59
CA SER A 115 32.24 -7.59 6.97
C SER A 115 32.23 -7.93 5.47
N ARG A 116 31.08 -8.32 4.89
CA ARG A 116 31.05 -8.99 3.58
C ARG A 116 29.90 -8.55 2.65
N GLN A 117 29.21 -7.46 2.96
CA GLN A 117 28.09 -6.99 2.14
C GLN A 117 28.45 -5.84 1.21
N THR A 118 28.14 -6.01 -0.07
CA THR A 118 28.04 -4.93 -1.06
C THR A 118 26.62 -4.37 -1.07
N ASP A 119 26.45 -3.13 -1.53
CA ASP A 119 25.13 -2.49 -1.63
C ASP A 119 24.17 -3.29 -2.53
N GLU A 120 24.67 -3.91 -3.59
CA GLU A 120 23.89 -4.77 -4.50
C GLU A 120 23.32 -6.01 -3.79
N ASN A 121 24.13 -6.71 -2.98
CA ASN A 121 23.68 -7.88 -2.25
C ASN A 121 22.67 -7.53 -1.15
N LEU A 122 22.79 -6.34 -0.57
CA LEU A 122 21.83 -5.84 0.42
C LEU A 122 20.48 -5.52 -0.23
N GLU A 123 20.46 -4.82 -1.37
CA GLU A 123 19.24 -4.51 -2.10
C GLU A 123 18.48 -5.79 -2.49
N ALA A 124 19.20 -6.79 -3.03
CA ALA A 124 18.61 -8.06 -3.41
C ALA A 124 17.94 -8.78 -2.22
N GLN A 125 18.60 -8.81 -1.06
CA GLN A 125 18.06 -9.42 0.16
C GLN A 125 16.81 -8.70 0.66
N LEU A 126 16.84 -7.36 0.65
CA LEU A 126 15.70 -6.55 1.05
C LEU A 126 14.51 -6.77 0.13
N ARG A 127 14.72 -6.81 -1.19
CA ARG A 127 13.68 -7.07 -2.20
C ARG A 127 13.04 -8.45 -2.01
N ILE A 128 13.83 -9.49 -1.77
CA ILE A 128 13.30 -10.83 -1.51
C ILE A 128 12.43 -10.83 -0.24
N GLN A 129 12.88 -10.17 0.82
CA GLN A 129 12.20 -10.21 2.12
C GLN A 129 10.85 -9.47 2.11
N VAL A 130 10.75 -8.35 1.39
CA VAL A 130 9.55 -7.50 1.38
C VAL A 130 8.59 -7.87 0.25
N SER A 131 9.06 -8.63 -0.72
CA SER A 131 8.27 -9.13 -1.83
C SER A 131 7.35 -10.26 -1.38
N ARG A 132 6.13 -10.28 -1.94
CA ARG A 132 5.21 -11.42 -1.84
C ARG A 132 5.35 -12.38 -3.03
N ILE A 133 6.29 -12.12 -3.93
CA ILE A 133 6.56 -12.96 -5.10
C ILE A 133 7.43 -14.12 -4.64
N GLU A 134 6.93 -15.33 -4.82
CA GLU A 134 7.72 -16.53 -4.57
C GLU A 134 8.87 -16.64 -5.59
N PRO A 135 10.12 -16.84 -5.13
CA PRO A 135 11.24 -17.11 -6.03
C PRO A 135 10.97 -18.37 -6.84
N ARG A 136 11.32 -18.35 -8.13
CA ARG A 136 11.27 -19.55 -8.98
C ARG A 136 12.43 -20.47 -8.66
N PHE A 137 12.33 -21.18 -7.53
CA PHE A 137 13.40 -22.03 -7.02
C PHE A 137 13.83 -23.11 -8.02
N GLU A 138 12.88 -23.68 -8.77
CA GLU A 138 13.14 -24.70 -9.78
C GLU A 138 14.10 -24.18 -10.86
N GLU A 139 13.80 -23.02 -11.43
CA GLU A 139 14.64 -22.34 -12.45
C GLU A 139 16.02 -21.97 -11.87
N LEU A 140 16.06 -21.46 -10.64
CA LEU A 140 17.31 -21.14 -9.92
C LEU A 140 18.18 -22.38 -9.65
N ILE A 141 17.58 -23.52 -9.32
CA ILE A 141 18.31 -24.76 -9.04
C ILE A 141 18.90 -25.36 -10.33
N GLU A 142 18.21 -25.20 -11.46
CA GLU A 142 18.70 -25.63 -12.77
C GLU A 142 19.88 -24.79 -13.27
N ASP A 143 19.86 -23.48 -13.02
CA ASP A 143 20.92 -22.54 -13.43
C ASP A 143 22.15 -22.54 -12.52
N VAL A 144 22.01 -22.98 -11.26
CA VAL A 144 23.15 -23.10 -10.35
C VAL A 144 23.93 -24.37 -10.66
N GLN A 145 25.11 -24.20 -11.25
CA GLN A 145 26.06 -25.30 -11.45
C GLN A 145 26.39 -25.94 -10.09
N GLN A 146 25.89 -27.16 -9.87
CA GLN A 146 26.17 -27.93 -8.66
C GLN A 146 27.69 -27.97 -8.47
N GLN A 147 28.18 -27.36 -7.38
CA GLN A 147 29.57 -27.49 -7.02
C GLN A 147 29.83 -28.96 -6.74
N ARG A 148 30.51 -29.62 -7.69
CA ARG A 148 31.00 -30.97 -7.49
C ARG A 148 32.08 -30.88 -6.42
N SER A 149 31.78 -31.39 -5.24
CA SER A 149 32.76 -31.61 -4.18
C SER A 149 33.91 -32.45 -4.76
N HIS A 150 35.14 -31.97 -4.58
CA HIS A 150 36.37 -32.67 -4.99
C HIS A 150 37.13 -33.15 -3.75
#